data_AF-A0ABD1PPJ4-F1
#
_entry.id   AF-A0ABD1PPJ4-F1
#
_cell.length_a   1.000
_cell.length_b   1.000
_cell.length_c   1.000
_cell.angle_alpha   90.00
_cell.angle_beta   90.00
_cell.angle_gamma   90.00
#
_symmetry.space_group_name_H-M   'P 1'
#
loop_
_entity.id
_entity.type
_entity.pdbx_description
1 polymer ?
#
loop_
_entity_poly.entity_id
_entity_poly.type
_entity_poly.pdbx_seq_one_letter_code
_entity_poly.pdbx_strand_id
1 'polypeptide(L)'
;MVSTGPPVQDSISASGRASEKLSLPALQSKMKSDPEGYLSELTLIYNQFKSSLELFEQQAALNFTSLSGIATDPTVAKDLGDRVMFLAHVTPFYPKQLAQFPKELAQFLKSSARSLPSGLRVHVTQALILLSNRKIVDIVETLELFMDLQTFGDRVLRNLAFSHVITGIQRMNQNHKNDPKNRALQNILFGMLQQEDEAISKGALITLRDFHRRKVWFDDRTANAICMACFHVSSRIMTAAMSFLLDFEKIENDDDTDDSGGEDDLEAQQTQIVVNKESIYKAKHKGTTSSKKKKKAKLQRVIRSMKKQQRLSSESSNNSNYFSPLNHLKDAHVCLIIVYVLL
;
A
#
# COMPACT_ATOMS: atom_id res chain seq x y z
N MET A 1 -58.94 41.12 -40.47
CA MET A 1 -58.54 41.78 -39.21
C MET A 1 -58.60 40.69 -38.13
N VAL A 2 -57.57 39.85 -37.98
CA VAL A 2 -56.27 40.02 -37.27
C VAL A 2 -56.41 40.06 -35.73
N SER A 3 -55.80 39.04 -35.10
CA SER A 3 -55.18 38.95 -33.76
C SER A 3 -56.06 39.14 -32.52
N THR A 4 -55.85 38.42 -31.40
CA THR A 4 -54.59 38.03 -30.75
C THR A 4 -54.76 36.74 -29.92
N GLY A 5 -53.89 35.74 -30.13
CA GLY A 5 -53.62 34.67 -29.15
C GLY A 5 -52.38 35.01 -28.29
N PRO A 6 -52.25 34.45 -27.07
CA PRO A 6 -51.16 34.75 -26.14
C PRO A 6 -49.81 34.14 -26.61
N PRO A 7 -48.68 34.67 -26.10
CA PRO A 7 -47.39 34.59 -26.78
C PRO A 7 -46.74 33.21 -26.66
N VAL A 8 -46.17 32.76 -27.77
CA VAL A 8 -45.24 31.63 -27.86
C VAL A 8 -43.97 32.03 -27.12
N GLN A 9 -43.60 31.29 -26.07
CA GLN A 9 -42.28 31.37 -25.49
C GLN A 9 -41.30 30.67 -26.43
N ASP A 10 -40.36 31.44 -26.97
CA ASP A 10 -39.29 30.95 -27.82
C ASP A 10 -38.48 29.87 -27.11
N SER A 11 -38.63 28.66 -27.63
CA SER A 11 -37.81 27.50 -27.32
C SER A 11 -36.37 27.77 -27.77
N ILE A 12 -35.53 28.26 -26.87
CA ILE A 12 -34.08 28.23 -27.07
C ILE A 12 -33.65 26.77 -26.98
N SER A 13 -33.60 26.14 -28.16
CA SER A 13 -33.02 24.83 -28.38
C SER A 13 -31.52 24.91 -28.15
N ALA A 14 -31.06 24.51 -26.97
CA ALA A 14 -29.68 24.17 -26.72
C ALA A 14 -29.55 22.63 -26.70
N SER A 15 -28.94 22.11 -27.76
CA SER A 15 -28.33 20.78 -27.90
C SER A 15 -28.92 19.66 -27.01
N GLY A 16 -29.87 18.92 -27.59
CA GLY A 16 -30.43 17.72 -27.00
C GLY A 16 -29.37 16.63 -26.77
N ARG A 17 -28.90 16.51 -25.53
CA ARG A 17 -28.91 15.23 -24.83
C ARG A 17 -29.71 15.45 -23.57
N ALA A 18 -30.93 14.89 -23.53
CA ALA A 18 -31.70 14.82 -22.30
C ALA A 18 -30.79 14.26 -21.21
N SER A 19 -30.72 14.96 -20.07
CA SER A 19 -30.01 14.53 -18.88
C SER A 19 -30.71 13.30 -18.29
N GLU A 20 -30.63 12.15 -18.97
CA GLU A 20 -30.71 10.87 -18.29
C GLU A 20 -29.66 10.94 -17.18
N LYS A 21 -30.10 10.81 -15.92
CA LYS A 21 -29.19 10.60 -14.80
C LYS A 21 -28.52 9.25 -14.99
N LEU A 22 -27.56 9.20 -15.90
CA LEU A 22 -26.75 8.03 -16.20
C LEU A 22 -25.98 7.67 -14.92
N SER A 23 -25.93 6.38 -14.62
CA SER A 23 -25.07 5.91 -13.54
C SER A 23 -23.61 6.27 -13.84
N LEU A 24 -22.80 6.50 -12.79
CA LEU A 24 -21.39 6.83 -12.96
C LEU A 24 -20.64 5.86 -13.88
N PRO A 25 -20.85 4.52 -13.82
CA PRO A 25 -20.21 3.60 -14.75
C PRO A 25 -20.62 3.79 -16.23
N ALA A 26 -21.90 4.05 -16.48
CA ALA A 26 -22.40 4.27 -17.85
C ALA A 26 -21.85 5.58 -18.43
N LEU A 27 -21.82 6.63 -17.61
CA LEU A 27 -21.23 7.91 -17.97
C LEU A 27 -19.71 7.77 -18.21
N GLN A 28 -19.01 7.03 -17.35
CA GLN A 28 -17.58 6.77 -17.48
C GLN A 28 -17.25 6.12 -18.83
N SER A 29 -18.04 5.13 -19.28
CA SER A 29 -17.85 4.48 -20.57
C SER A 29 -18.01 5.48 -21.72
N LYS A 30 -19.10 6.27 -21.71
CA LYS A 30 -19.39 7.28 -22.73
C LYS A 30 -18.31 8.36 -22.80
N MET A 31 -17.84 8.85 -21.65
CA MET A 31 -16.78 9.86 -21.55
C MET A 31 -15.42 9.38 -22.04
N LYS A 32 -15.14 8.07 -21.97
CA LYS A 32 -13.91 7.49 -22.54
C LYS A 32 -14.00 7.38 -24.06
N SER A 33 -15.19 7.12 -24.59
CA SER A 33 -15.42 6.99 -26.04
C SER A 33 -15.46 8.33 -26.77
N ASP A 34 -15.99 9.37 -26.12
CA ASP A 34 -16.12 10.71 -26.68
C ASP A 34 -15.71 11.75 -25.63
N PRO A 35 -14.42 12.04 -25.45
CA PRO A 35 -13.99 12.97 -24.40
C PRO A 35 -14.48 14.40 -24.62
N GLU A 36 -14.48 14.89 -25.86
CA GLU A 36 -14.84 16.28 -26.15
C GLU A 36 -16.33 16.56 -25.92
N GLY A 37 -17.20 15.60 -26.24
CA GLY A 37 -18.66 15.73 -26.10
C GLY A 37 -19.18 15.73 -24.66
N TYR A 38 -18.35 15.44 -23.66
CA TYR A 38 -18.76 15.33 -22.24
C TYR A 38 -17.96 16.25 -21.30
N LEU A 39 -17.36 17.33 -21.82
CA LEU A 39 -16.63 18.31 -21.01
C LEU A 39 -17.51 19.02 -19.97
N SER A 40 -18.78 19.24 -20.28
CA SER A 40 -19.75 19.86 -19.36
C SER A 40 -20.02 18.97 -18.15
N GLU A 41 -20.23 17.68 -18.38
CA GLU A 41 -20.43 16.66 -17.34
C GLU A 41 -19.17 16.47 -16.50
N LEU A 42 -17.98 16.47 -17.12
CA LEU A 42 -16.71 16.45 -16.40
C LEU A 42 -16.62 17.62 -15.44
N THR A 43 -16.90 18.83 -15.94
CA THR A 43 -16.82 20.06 -15.15
C THR A 43 -17.78 20.02 -13.97
N LEU A 44 -19.02 19.56 -14.19
CA LEU A 44 -20.02 19.39 -13.15
C LEU A 44 -19.53 18.41 -12.06
N ILE A 45 -19.06 17.22 -12.44
CA ILE A 45 -18.59 16.20 -11.50
C ILE A 45 -17.35 16.68 -10.74
N TYR A 46 -16.44 17.36 -11.42
CA TYR A 46 -15.22 17.87 -10.80
C TYR A 46 -15.54 18.99 -9.79
N ASN A 47 -16.49 19.88 -10.10
CA ASN A 47 -16.96 20.90 -9.15
C ASN A 47 -17.67 20.28 -7.93
N GLN A 48 -18.47 19.23 -8.15
CA GLN A 48 -19.09 18.47 -7.05
C GLN A 48 -18.05 17.77 -6.17
N PHE A 49 -17.00 17.22 -6.77
CA PHE A 49 -15.85 16.68 -6.05
C PHE A 49 -15.18 17.76 -5.19
N LYS A 50 -14.85 18.93 -5.75
CA LYS A 50 -14.23 20.03 -5.00
C LYS A 50 -15.09 20.50 -3.82
N SER A 51 -16.38 20.69 -4.06
CA SER A 51 -17.33 21.10 -3.02
C SER A 51 -17.43 20.06 -1.90
N SER A 52 -17.42 18.76 -2.26
CA SER A 52 -17.42 17.68 -1.29
C SER A 52 -16.10 17.65 -0.49
N LEU A 53 -14.96 17.82 -1.17
CA LEU A 53 -13.63 17.80 -0.56
C LEU A 53 -13.50 18.93 0.48
N GLU A 54 -13.92 20.15 0.12
CA GLU A 54 -13.91 21.30 1.01
C GLU A 54 -14.75 21.06 2.28
N LEU A 55 -15.92 20.42 2.15
CA LEU A 55 -16.75 20.05 3.30
C LEU A 55 -15.99 19.13 4.28
N PHE A 56 -15.31 18.09 3.78
CA PHE A 56 -14.53 17.18 4.62
C PHE A 56 -13.33 17.88 5.26
N GLU A 57 -12.64 18.77 4.54
CA GLU A 57 -11.50 19.53 5.07
C GLU A 57 -11.92 20.52 6.16
N GLN A 58 -13.03 21.26 5.95
CA GLN A 58 -13.59 22.16 6.95
C GLN A 58 -14.00 21.38 8.22
N GLN A 59 -14.60 20.20 8.06
CA GLN A 59 -14.96 19.38 9.22
C GLN A 59 -13.73 18.87 9.97
N ALA A 60 -12.67 18.47 9.26
CA ALA A 60 -11.41 18.07 9.86
C ALA A 60 -10.76 19.23 10.64
N ALA A 61 -10.74 20.43 10.07
CA ALA A 61 -10.17 21.63 10.70
C ALA A 61 -10.91 22.05 11.97
N LEU A 62 -12.23 21.88 12.01
CA LEU A 62 -13.06 22.24 13.17
C LEU A 62 -13.03 21.17 14.28
N ASN A 63 -12.26 20.08 14.14
CA ASN A 63 -12.25 18.93 15.04
C ASN A 63 -13.65 18.41 15.39
N PHE A 64 -14.61 18.58 14.47
CA PHE A 64 -16.00 18.15 14.67
C PHE A 64 -16.06 16.62 14.49
N THR A 65 -15.58 15.90 15.50
CA THR A 65 -15.77 14.45 15.67
C THR A 65 -17.12 14.13 16.31
N SER A 66 -17.88 15.17 16.69
CA SER A 66 -19.19 15.05 17.31
C SER A 66 -20.19 14.44 16.33
N LEU A 67 -20.78 13.33 16.79
CA LEU A 67 -21.99 12.55 16.45
C LEU A 67 -23.10 13.10 15.50
N SER A 68 -22.94 14.25 14.83
CA SER A 68 -23.95 14.91 13.99
C SER A 68 -23.36 15.67 12.77
N GLY A 69 -22.09 15.48 12.41
CA GLY A 69 -21.51 16.11 11.22
C GLY A 69 -21.93 15.42 9.91
N ILE A 70 -22.18 16.17 8.84
CA ILE A 70 -22.56 15.66 7.51
C ILE A 70 -21.55 14.62 6.97
N ALA A 71 -20.26 14.71 7.33
CA ALA A 71 -19.25 13.72 6.93
C ALA A 71 -19.34 12.37 7.66
N THR A 72 -20.16 12.27 8.72
CA THR A 72 -20.47 10.97 9.36
C THR A 72 -21.58 10.22 8.62
N ASP A 73 -22.30 10.88 7.71
CA ASP A 73 -23.26 10.20 6.86
C ASP A 73 -22.50 9.28 5.90
N PRO A 74 -22.68 7.95 6.00
CA PRO A 74 -21.98 6.99 5.15
C PRO A 74 -22.32 7.19 3.67
N THR A 75 -23.46 7.81 3.34
CA THR A 75 -23.84 8.09 1.94
C THR A 75 -22.98 9.18 1.33
N VAL A 76 -22.71 10.27 2.05
CA VAL A 76 -21.86 11.39 1.59
C VAL A 76 -20.43 10.92 1.37
N ALA A 77 -19.90 10.13 2.31
CA ALA A 77 -18.57 9.54 2.20
C ALA A 77 -18.47 8.56 1.01
N LYS A 78 -19.49 7.73 0.81
CA LYS A 78 -19.55 6.82 -0.34
C LYS A 78 -19.60 7.58 -1.66
N ASP A 79 -20.47 8.59 -1.77
CA ASP A 79 -20.64 9.40 -2.96
C ASP A 79 -19.36 10.14 -3.36
N LEU A 80 -18.60 10.66 -2.38
CA LEU A 80 -17.28 11.23 -2.63
C LEU A 80 -16.29 10.15 -3.10
N GLY A 81 -16.27 8.99 -2.46
CA GLY A 81 -15.43 7.85 -2.86
C GLY A 81 -15.69 7.42 -4.31
N ASP A 82 -16.97 7.30 -4.69
CA ASP A 82 -17.41 6.94 -6.04
C ASP A 82 -16.98 7.99 -7.07
N ARG A 83 -17.13 9.29 -6.74
CA ARG A 83 -16.66 10.40 -7.59
C ARG A 83 -15.14 10.42 -7.75
N VAL A 84 -14.39 10.22 -6.66
CA VAL A 84 -12.92 10.16 -6.68
C VAL A 84 -12.43 9.03 -7.58
N MET A 85 -13.02 7.85 -7.45
CA MET A 85 -12.64 6.70 -8.28
C MET A 85 -13.03 6.92 -9.75
N PHE A 86 -14.20 7.49 -10.00
CA PHE A 86 -14.64 7.88 -11.34
C PHE A 86 -13.64 8.86 -12.00
N LEU A 87 -13.29 9.94 -11.31
CA LEU A 87 -12.35 10.95 -11.79
C LEU A 87 -10.97 10.34 -12.07
N ALA A 88 -10.46 9.48 -11.18
CA ALA A 88 -9.19 8.78 -11.39
C ALA A 88 -9.21 7.91 -12.65
N HIS A 89 -10.34 7.27 -12.95
CA HIS A 89 -10.48 6.49 -14.15
C HIS A 89 -10.50 7.31 -15.44
N VAL A 90 -11.15 8.48 -15.45
CA VAL A 90 -11.25 9.35 -16.64
C VAL A 90 -10.05 10.28 -16.81
N THR A 91 -9.24 10.51 -15.77
CA THR A 91 -8.05 11.39 -15.80
C THR A 91 -7.16 11.22 -17.05
N PRO A 92 -6.81 10.01 -17.54
CA PRO A 92 -5.99 9.86 -18.75
C PRO A 92 -6.60 10.46 -20.01
N PHE A 93 -7.92 10.58 -20.08
CA PHE A 93 -8.67 11.11 -21.23
C PHE A 93 -8.85 12.63 -21.16
N TYR A 94 -8.60 13.24 -20.00
CA TYR A 94 -8.76 14.67 -19.75
C TYR A 94 -7.51 15.28 -19.07
N PRO A 95 -6.30 15.14 -19.66
CA PRO A 95 -5.06 15.52 -19.00
C PRO A 95 -4.96 17.02 -18.72
N LYS A 96 -5.62 17.87 -19.51
CA LYS A 96 -5.61 19.33 -19.32
C LYS A 96 -6.55 19.75 -18.19
N GLN A 97 -7.77 19.22 -18.18
CA GLN A 97 -8.83 19.61 -17.25
C GLN A 97 -8.59 19.03 -15.84
N LEU A 98 -8.02 17.82 -15.76
CA LEU A 98 -7.74 17.13 -14.50
C LEU A 98 -6.27 17.16 -14.10
N ALA A 99 -5.48 18.11 -14.61
CA ALA A 99 -4.05 18.23 -14.30
C ALA A 99 -3.77 18.37 -12.78
N GLN A 100 -4.66 19.07 -12.06
CA GLN A 100 -4.50 19.36 -10.64
C GLN A 100 -5.13 18.28 -9.73
N PHE A 101 -6.01 17.45 -10.28
CA PHE A 101 -6.74 16.43 -9.52
C PHE A 101 -5.84 15.48 -8.70
N PRO A 102 -4.72 14.94 -9.23
CA PRO A 102 -3.87 14.05 -8.43
C PRO A 102 -3.23 14.76 -7.22
N LYS A 103 -2.86 16.03 -7.38
CA LYS A 103 -2.29 16.84 -6.29
C LYS A 103 -3.34 17.15 -5.22
N GLU A 104 -4.57 17.48 -5.64
CA GLU A 104 -5.71 17.69 -4.74
C GLU A 104 -6.00 16.42 -3.92
N LEU A 105 -5.97 15.22 -4.52
CA LEU A 105 -6.13 13.96 -3.78
C LEU A 105 -5.01 13.70 -2.77
N ALA A 106 -3.76 13.94 -3.16
CA ALA A 106 -2.61 13.75 -2.27
C ALA A 106 -2.67 14.71 -1.07
N GLN A 107 -3.02 15.98 -1.33
CA GLN A 107 -3.20 16.98 -0.29
C GLN A 107 -4.36 16.62 0.66
N PHE A 108 -5.48 16.14 0.12
CA PHE A 108 -6.63 15.73 0.91
C PHE A 108 -6.31 14.57 1.86
N LEU A 109 -5.57 13.56 1.38
CA LEU A 109 -5.08 12.49 2.25
C LEU A 109 -4.11 13.02 3.31
N LYS A 110 -3.18 13.91 2.93
CA LYS A 110 -2.20 14.46 3.86
C LYS A 110 -2.84 15.30 4.97
N SER A 111 -3.86 16.10 4.65
CA SER A 111 -4.54 17.00 5.60
C SER A 111 -5.56 16.29 6.48
N SER A 112 -6.33 15.36 5.90
CA SER A 112 -7.59 14.92 6.51
C SER A 112 -7.64 13.42 6.78
N ALA A 113 -6.69 12.60 6.32
CA ALA A 113 -6.86 11.13 6.37
C ALA A 113 -7.19 10.60 7.78
N ARG A 114 -6.61 11.15 8.85
CA ARG A 114 -6.89 10.69 10.21
C ARG A 114 -8.37 10.86 10.63
N SER A 115 -9.06 11.89 10.13
CA SER A 115 -10.47 12.17 10.44
C SER A 115 -11.46 11.51 9.47
N LEU A 116 -11.00 11.07 8.29
CA LEU A 116 -11.86 10.44 7.30
C LEU A 116 -12.40 9.07 7.74
N PRO A 117 -13.64 8.71 7.37
CA PRO A 117 -14.14 7.34 7.52
C PRO A 117 -13.25 6.32 6.80
N SER A 118 -13.12 5.11 7.37
CA SER A 118 -12.18 4.11 6.85
C SER A 118 -12.41 3.72 5.39
N GLY A 119 -13.69 3.54 5.01
CA GLY A 119 -14.05 3.23 3.62
C GLY A 119 -13.64 4.34 2.65
N LEU A 120 -13.81 5.60 3.01
CA LEU A 120 -13.42 6.73 2.16
C LEU A 120 -11.89 6.83 2.05
N ARG A 121 -11.15 6.69 3.17
CA ARG A 121 -9.67 6.65 3.14
C ARG A 121 -9.14 5.63 2.14
N VAL A 122 -9.69 4.42 2.18
CA VAL A 122 -9.26 3.32 1.30
C VAL A 122 -9.57 3.67 -0.16
N HIS A 123 -10.77 4.16 -0.49
CA HIS A 123 -11.12 4.53 -1.87
C HIS A 123 -10.24 5.67 -2.43
N VAL A 124 -9.99 6.72 -1.64
CA VAL A 124 -9.13 7.83 -2.07
C VAL A 124 -7.69 7.35 -2.28
N THR A 125 -7.19 6.48 -1.39
CA THR A 125 -5.87 5.87 -1.53
C THR A 125 -5.79 4.98 -2.77
N GLN A 126 -6.81 4.16 -3.04
CA GLN A 126 -6.90 3.33 -4.25
C GLN A 126 -6.91 4.17 -5.54
N ALA A 127 -7.62 5.31 -5.54
CA ALA A 127 -7.64 6.23 -6.66
C ALA A 127 -6.26 6.85 -6.93
N LEU A 128 -5.54 7.28 -5.88
CA LEU A 128 -4.17 7.78 -6.02
C LEU A 128 -3.21 6.69 -6.51
N ILE A 129 -3.34 5.46 -5.99
CA ILE A 129 -2.59 4.29 -6.47
C ILE A 129 -2.86 4.02 -7.95
N LEU A 130 -4.11 4.12 -8.40
CA LEU A 130 -4.47 3.96 -9.81
C LEU A 130 -3.78 5.00 -10.70
N LEU A 131 -3.73 6.26 -10.27
CA LEU A 131 -3.06 7.34 -10.98
C LEU A 131 -1.54 7.13 -11.03
N SER A 132 -0.95 6.67 -9.93
CA SER A 132 0.47 6.28 -9.84
C SER A 132 0.80 5.11 -10.77
N ASN A 133 -0.01 4.04 -10.76
CA ASN A 133 0.16 2.89 -11.65
C ASN A 133 0.07 3.26 -13.15
N ARG A 134 -0.69 4.32 -13.48
CA ARG A 134 -0.81 4.88 -14.83
C ARG A 134 0.32 5.86 -15.19
N LYS A 135 1.30 6.07 -14.30
CA LYS A 135 2.42 7.00 -14.45
C LYS A 135 1.98 8.47 -14.60
N ILE A 136 0.80 8.82 -14.09
CA ILE A 136 0.32 10.21 -14.03
C ILE A 136 0.96 10.94 -12.84
N VAL A 137 1.22 10.20 -11.76
CA VAL A 137 1.92 10.69 -10.56
C VAL A 137 3.16 9.83 -10.34
N ASP A 138 4.28 10.44 -9.99
CA ASP A 138 5.50 9.71 -9.67
C ASP A 138 5.43 9.16 -8.24
N ILE A 139 5.92 7.93 -8.05
CA ILE A 139 6.02 7.32 -6.72
C ILE A 139 6.99 8.10 -5.83
N VAL A 140 8.00 8.76 -6.40
CA VAL A 140 8.93 9.62 -5.66
C VAL A 140 8.18 10.78 -4.97
N GLU A 141 7.18 11.37 -5.64
CA GLU A 141 6.40 12.49 -5.10
C GLU A 141 5.39 12.07 -4.03
N THR A 142 5.02 10.79 -3.99
CA THR A 142 3.95 10.27 -3.12
C THR A 142 4.45 9.30 -2.06
N LEU A 143 5.74 8.94 -2.05
CA LEU A 143 6.31 7.98 -1.13
C LEU A 143 6.07 8.39 0.33
N GLU A 144 6.37 9.63 0.71
CA GLU A 144 6.16 10.13 2.08
C GLU A 144 4.71 9.93 2.52
N LEU A 145 3.74 10.29 1.66
CA LEU A 145 2.32 10.11 1.96
C LEU A 145 1.96 8.63 2.15
N PHE A 146 2.45 7.73 1.28
CA PHE A 146 2.19 6.29 1.45
C PHE A 146 2.89 5.69 2.67
N MET A 147 4.03 6.25 3.09
CA MET A 147 4.68 5.86 4.34
C MET A 147 3.88 6.36 5.55
N ASP A 148 3.39 7.60 5.53
CA ASP A 148 2.52 8.15 6.58
C ASP A 148 1.25 7.32 6.74
N LEU A 149 0.60 6.93 5.64
CA LEU A 149 -0.61 6.10 5.65
C LEU A 149 -0.39 4.70 6.27
N GLN A 150 0.85 4.23 6.39
CA GLN A 150 1.17 2.98 7.09
C GLN A 150 1.21 3.15 8.62
N THR A 151 1.28 4.38 9.13
CA THR A 151 1.41 4.64 10.57
C THR A 151 0.06 4.72 11.30
N PHE A 152 -1.05 4.90 10.58
CA PHE A 152 -2.38 5.07 11.15
C PHE A 152 -3.46 4.34 10.36
N GLY A 153 -4.70 4.42 10.83
CA GLY A 153 -5.85 3.81 10.19
C GLY A 153 -5.96 2.31 10.46
N ASP A 154 -6.81 1.65 9.68
CA ASP A 154 -7.08 0.22 9.81
C ASP A 154 -6.02 -0.63 9.08
N ARG A 155 -6.01 -1.93 9.40
CA ARG A 155 -5.08 -2.90 8.77
C ARG A 155 -5.20 -2.91 7.24
N VAL A 156 -6.39 -2.66 6.70
CA VAL A 156 -6.66 -2.64 5.27
C VAL A 156 -5.89 -1.50 4.59
N LEU A 157 -5.97 -0.28 5.11
CA LEU A 157 -5.24 0.86 4.56
C LEU A 157 -3.72 0.68 4.66
N ARG A 158 -3.22 0.24 5.83
CA ARG A 158 -1.78 0.03 6.04
C ARG A 158 -1.23 -1.00 5.05
N ASN A 159 -1.93 -2.12 4.88
CA ASN A 159 -1.55 -3.17 3.92
C ASN A 159 -1.62 -2.66 2.47
N LEU A 160 -2.62 -1.87 2.12
CA LEU A 160 -2.77 -1.29 0.79
C LEU A 160 -1.62 -0.35 0.45
N ALA A 161 -1.30 0.57 1.36
CA ALA A 161 -0.20 1.52 1.19
C ALA A 161 1.16 0.80 1.11
N PHE A 162 1.44 -0.11 2.05
CA PHE A 162 2.68 -0.90 2.05
C PHE A 162 2.83 -1.70 0.74
N SER A 163 1.78 -2.43 0.34
CA SER A 163 1.82 -3.23 -0.90
C SER A 163 2.03 -2.36 -2.14
N HIS A 164 1.47 -1.15 -2.19
CA HIS A 164 1.72 -0.23 -3.29
C HIS A 164 3.18 0.22 -3.36
N VAL A 165 3.78 0.60 -2.23
CA VAL A 165 5.20 1.01 -2.17
C VAL A 165 6.10 -0.14 -2.65
N ILE A 166 5.95 -1.34 -2.07
CA ILE A 166 6.78 -2.49 -2.41
C ILE A 166 6.62 -2.86 -3.89
N THR A 167 5.39 -3.06 -4.34
CA THR A 167 5.16 -3.52 -5.73
C THR A 167 5.47 -2.45 -6.76
N GLY A 168 5.27 -1.17 -6.44
CA GLY A 168 5.57 -0.04 -7.33
C GLY A 168 7.06 0.10 -7.57
N ILE A 169 7.86 0.10 -6.49
CA ILE A 169 9.33 0.19 -6.58
C ILE A 169 9.92 -1.07 -7.20
N GLN A 170 9.38 -2.25 -6.87
CA GLN A 170 9.80 -3.50 -7.51
C GLN A 170 9.53 -3.46 -9.02
N ARG A 171 8.31 -3.08 -9.46
CA ARG A 171 7.96 -2.94 -10.89
C ARG A 171 8.86 -1.96 -11.61
N MET A 172 9.19 -0.83 -10.99
CA MET A 172 10.11 0.16 -11.56
C MET A 172 11.51 -0.42 -11.82
N ASN A 173 11.94 -1.41 -11.02
CA ASN A 173 13.26 -2.05 -11.11
C ASN A 173 13.25 -3.42 -11.82
N GLN A 174 12.11 -3.86 -12.37
CA GLN A 174 11.99 -5.21 -12.97
C GLN A 174 12.92 -5.44 -14.16
N ASN A 175 13.08 -4.43 -15.04
CA ASN A 175 13.87 -4.57 -16.26
C ASN A 175 15.31 -4.07 -16.09
N HIS A 176 15.47 -2.92 -15.44
CA HIS A 176 16.76 -2.31 -15.13
C HIS A 176 16.66 -1.52 -13.84
N LYS A 177 17.79 -1.36 -13.15
CA LYS A 177 17.87 -0.57 -11.92
C LYS A 177 17.75 0.92 -12.26
N ASN A 178 16.74 1.60 -11.71
CA ASN A 178 16.57 3.05 -11.91
C ASN A 178 17.30 3.82 -10.80
N ASP A 179 18.62 3.91 -10.89
CA ASP A 179 19.47 4.47 -9.82
C ASP A 179 19.09 5.90 -9.38
N PRO A 180 18.75 6.85 -10.29
CA PRO A 180 18.32 8.18 -9.86
C PRO A 180 17.07 8.16 -8.98
N LYS A 181 16.04 7.41 -9.39
CA LYS A 181 14.80 7.28 -8.61
C LYS A 181 15.01 6.48 -7.33
N ASN A 182 15.76 5.39 -7.39
CA ASN A 182 16.11 4.60 -6.21
C ASN A 182 16.85 5.45 -5.18
N ARG A 183 17.80 6.29 -5.62
CA ARG A 183 18.53 7.19 -4.73
C ARG A 183 17.61 8.19 -4.04
N ALA A 184 16.64 8.76 -4.76
CA ALA A 184 15.65 9.67 -4.19
C ALA A 184 14.75 8.96 -3.15
N LEU A 185 14.22 7.78 -3.50
CA LEU A 185 13.35 6.99 -2.61
C LEU A 185 14.08 6.49 -1.36
N GLN A 186 15.33 6.02 -1.53
CA GLN A 186 16.21 5.63 -0.43
C GLN A 186 16.46 6.80 0.52
N ASN A 187 16.75 8.00 0.00
CA ASN A 187 16.98 9.17 0.85
C ASN A 187 15.76 9.52 1.71
N ILE A 188 14.55 9.42 1.15
CA ILE A 188 13.30 9.62 1.90
C ILE A 188 13.20 8.59 3.03
N LEU A 189 13.32 7.30 2.73
CA LEU A 189 13.20 6.23 3.74
C LEU A 189 14.29 6.28 4.80
N PHE A 190 15.53 6.62 4.42
CA PHE A 190 16.62 6.80 5.38
C PHE A 190 16.35 7.98 6.30
N GLY A 191 15.84 9.09 5.77
CA GLY A 191 15.41 10.22 6.58
C GLY A 191 14.30 9.84 7.57
N MET A 192 13.31 9.06 7.13
CA MET A 192 12.22 8.57 7.98
C MET A 192 12.70 7.60 9.06
N LEU A 193 13.66 6.71 8.75
CA LEU A 193 14.22 5.74 9.70
C LEU A 193 14.96 6.38 10.88
N GLN A 194 15.46 7.61 10.70
CA GLN A 194 16.21 8.35 11.73
C GLN A 194 15.30 9.22 12.61
N GLN A 195 13.98 9.24 12.37
CA GLN A 195 13.06 10.06 13.15
C GLN A 195 12.81 9.46 14.54
N GLU A 196 12.54 10.32 15.52
CA GLU A 196 12.21 9.85 16.87
C GLU A 196 10.84 9.17 16.96
N ASP A 197 9.93 9.50 16.03
CA ASP A 197 8.60 8.87 15.95
C ASP A 197 8.73 7.38 15.62
N GLU A 198 8.43 6.53 16.61
CA GLU A 198 8.56 5.09 16.50
C GLU A 198 7.71 4.51 15.36
N ALA A 199 6.51 5.04 15.09
CA ALA A 199 5.64 4.50 14.06
C ALA A 199 6.19 4.76 12.66
N ILE A 200 6.74 5.97 12.43
CA ILE A 200 7.40 6.35 11.18
C ILE A 200 8.66 5.53 10.97
N SER A 201 9.55 5.48 11.97
CA SER A 201 10.82 4.75 11.89
C SER A 201 10.61 3.25 11.75
N LYS A 202 9.60 2.68 12.42
CA LYS A 202 9.19 1.27 12.25
C LYS A 202 8.74 1.00 10.82
N GLY A 203 7.88 1.85 10.26
CA GLY A 203 7.43 1.72 8.87
C GLY A 203 8.60 1.73 7.89
N ALA A 204 9.50 2.70 8.02
CA ALA A 204 10.70 2.80 7.19
C ALA A 204 11.60 1.56 7.30
N LEU A 205 11.87 1.08 8.52
CA LEU A 205 12.68 -0.12 8.74
C LEU A 205 12.07 -1.36 8.07
N ILE A 206 10.76 -1.58 8.25
CA ILE A 206 10.04 -2.72 7.65
C ILE A 206 10.12 -2.66 6.12
N THR A 207 9.90 -1.48 5.53
CA THR A 207 9.98 -1.29 4.08
C THR A 207 11.40 -1.54 3.54
N LEU A 208 12.43 -1.01 4.20
CA LEU A 208 13.84 -1.23 3.81
C LEU A 208 14.24 -2.70 3.93
N ARG A 209 13.80 -3.36 5.00
CA ARG A 209 13.98 -4.80 5.21
C ARG A 209 13.39 -5.61 4.06
N ASP A 210 12.16 -5.30 3.66
CA ASP A 210 11.46 -5.98 2.58
C ASP A 210 12.18 -5.80 1.23
N PHE A 211 12.62 -4.58 0.90
CA PHE A 211 13.42 -4.33 -0.31
C PHE A 211 14.76 -5.05 -0.32
N HIS A 212 15.44 -5.11 0.83
CA HIS A 212 16.70 -5.83 0.98
C HIS A 212 16.51 -7.34 0.79
N ARG A 213 15.47 -7.92 1.43
CA ARG A 213 15.11 -9.34 1.27
C ARG A 213 14.78 -9.71 -0.18
N ARG A 214 13.99 -8.87 -0.86
CA ARG A 214 13.63 -9.08 -2.28
C ARG A 214 14.76 -8.79 -3.27
N LYS A 215 15.95 -8.41 -2.78
CA LYS A 215 17.13 -8.04 -3.57
C LYS A 215 16.86 -6.88 -4.56
N VAL A 216 15.87 -6.02 -4.25
CA VAL A 216 15.57 -4.81 -5.03
C VAL A 216 16.58 -3.72 -4.70
N TRP A 217 16.86 -3.51 -3.41
CA TRP A 217 17.90 -2.62 -2.91
C TRP A 217 18.89 -3.40 -2.06
N PHE A 218 19.67 -4.22 -2.75
CA PHE A 218 20.79 -4.96 -2.18
C PHE A 218 22.08 -4.20 -2.48
N ASP A 219 22.31 -3.12 -1.72
CA ASP A 219 23.46 -2.23 -1.87
C ASP A 219 23.95 -1.70 -0.52
N ASP A 220 25.20 -1.23 -0.51
CA ASP A 220 25.87 -0.74 0.70
C ASP A 220 25.09 0.37 1.40
N ARG A 221 24.38 1.24 0.65
CA ARG A 221 23.65 2.35 1.26
C ARG A 221 22.51 1.84 2.12
N THR A 222 21.77 0.87 1.60
CA THR A 222 20.64 0.24 2.28
C THR A 222 21.12 -0.58 3.47
N ALA A 223 22.19 -1.37 3.30
CA ALA A 223 22.80 -2.14 4.39
C ALA A 223 23.30 -1.23 5.53
N ASN A 224 24.03 -0.16 5.20
CA ASN A 224 24.51 0.81 6.20
C ASN A 224 23.35 1.50 6.93
N ALA A 225 22.27 1.86 6.22
CA ALA A 225 21.10 2.48 6.86
C ALA A 225 20.42 1.54 7.88
N ILE A 226 20.28 0.25 7.55
CA ILE A 226 19.74 -0.76 8.46
C ILE A 226 20.66 -0.96 9.66
N CYS A 227 21.97 -0.98 9.46
CA CYS A 227 22.94 -1.13 10.55
C CYS A 227 22.95 0.09 11.48
N MET A 228 22.83 1.30 10.94
CA MET A 228 22.68 2.51 11.75
C MET A 228 21.41 2.48 12.62
N ALA A 229 20.34 1.81 12.17
CA ALA A 229 19.12 1.67 12.96
C ALA A 229 19.31 0.79 14.21
N CYS A 230 20.39 0.00 14.32
CA CYS A 230 20.77 -0.68 15.56
C CYS A 230 21.12 0.32 16.68
N PHE A 231 21.41 1.57 16.36
CA PHE A 231 21.70 2.63 17.34
C PHE A 231 20.55 3.64 17.47
N HIS A 232 19.36 3.28 16.99
CA HIS A 232 18.18 4.14 17.07
C HIS A 232 17.73 4.35 18.52
N VAL A 233 17.19 5.53 18.85
CA VAL A 233 16.76 5.90 20.21
C VAL A 233 15.66 5.01 20.77
N SER A 234 14.76 4.52 19.92
CA SER A 234 13.75 3.51 20.30
C SER A 234 14.38 2.11 20.32
N SER A 235 14.35 1.48 21.50
CA SER A 235 14.83 0.11 21.73
C SER A 235 14.11 -0.93 20.85
N ARG A 236 12.85 -0.68 20.47
CA ARG A 236 12.08 -1.56 19.58
C ARG A 236 12.64 -1.56 18.16
N ILE A 237 13.00 -0.39 17.64
CA ILE A 237 13.62 -0.24 16.31
C ILE A 237 15.01 -0.88 16.32
N MET A 238 15.81 -0.57 17.35
CA MET A 238 17.13 -1.17 17.57
C MET A 238 17.08 -2.70 17.59
N THR A 239 16.19 -3.28 18.40
CA THR A 239 16.02 -4.73 18.51
C THR A 239 15.55 -5.34 17.19
N ALA A 240 14.62 -4.69 16.48
CA ALA A 240 14.15 -5.17 15.18
C ALA A 240 15.25 -5.15 14.12
N ALA A 241 16.08 -4.10 14.09
CA ALA A 241 17.21 -4.00 13.17
C ALA A 241 18.27 -5.07 13.47
N MET A 242 18.65 -5.25 14.74
CA MET A 242 19.60 -6.29 15.15
C MET A 242 19.09 -7.70 14.84
N SER A 243 17.82 -8.00 15.16
CA SER A 243 17.21 -9.30 14.85
C SER A 243 17.20 -9.56 13.34
N PHE A 244 16.91 -8.55 12.52
CA PHE A 244 16.97 -8.72 11.07
C PHE A 244 18.40 -9.03 10.57
N LEU A 245 19.43 -8.37 11.10
CA LEU A 245 20.82 -8.62 10.71
C LEU A 245 21.30 -10.01 11.14
N LEU A 246 20.94 -10.45 12.34
CA LEU A 246 21.32 -11.75 12.90
C LEU A 246 20.58 -12.92 12.24
N ASP A 247 19.27 -12.79 12.05
CA ASP A 247 18.41 -13.86 11.56
C ASP A 247 18.17 -13.77 10.04
N PHE A 248 18.94 -12.96 9.31
CA PHE A 248 18.77 -12.75 7.88
C PHE A 248 18.70 -14.07 7.09
N GLU A 249 19.56 -15.04 7.42
CA GLU A 249 19.61 -16.34 6.75
C GLU A 249 18.37 -17.21 7.01
N LYS A 250 17.80 -17.15 8.22
CA LYS A 250 16.56 -17.87 8.54
C LYS A 250 15.37 -17.23 7.83
N ILE A 251 15.39 -15.90 7.73
CA ILE A 251 14.34 -15.08 7.15
C ILE A 251 14.35 -15.11 5.62
N GLU A 252 15.51 -15.23 4.95
CA GLU A 252 15.61 -15.41 3.49
C GLU A 252 14.93 -16.72 3.03
N ASN A 253 15.03 -17.77 3.86
CA ASN A 253 14.55 -19.10 3.53
C ASN A 253 13.05 -19.35 3.79
N ASP A 254 12.33 -18.45 4.47
CA ASP A 254 10.92 -18.65 4.85
C ASP A 254 9.91 -18.10 3.82
N ASP A 255 10.34 -17.18 2.95
CA ASP A 255 9.46 -16.38 2.07
C ASP A 255 9.10 -17.02 0.72
N ASP A 256 9.50 -18.26 0.44
CA ASP A 256 9.02 -19.00 -0.75
C ASP A 256 7.51 -19.34 -0.67
N THR A 257 6.86 -19.02 0.44
CA THR A 257 5.40 -19.04 0.56
C THR A 257 4.87 -17.61 0.60
N ASP A 258 4.42 -17.16 -0.57
CA ASP A 258 3.62 -15.96 -0.80
C ASP A 258 2.49 -15.84 0.24
N ASP A 259 2.67 -15.01 1.27
CA ASP A 259 1.57 -14.50 2.10
C ASP A 259 1.79 -13.01 2.39
N SER A 260 0.88 -12.22 1.83
CA SER A 260 0.87 -10.78 1.96
C SER A 260 0.39 -10.35 3.34
N GLY A 261 1.27 -9.69 4.11
CA GLY A 261 0.87 -8.66 5.07
C GLY A 261 0.09 -9.11 6.32
N GLY A 262 0.83 -9.40 7.39
CA GLY A 262 0.27 -9.55 8.71
C GLY A 262 1.27 -9.92 9.79
N GLU A 263 2.14 -8.97 10.17
CA GLU A 263 2.82 -9.07 11.47
C GLU A 263 1.82 -8.72 12.58
N ASP A 264 1.04 -9.74 12.95
CA ASP A 264 0.44 -9.92 14.27
C ASP A 264 0.36 -11.44 14.46
N ASP A 265 1.51 -12.09 14.54
CA ASP A 265 1.61 -13.48 14.98
C ASP A 265 3.02 -13.78 15.54
N LEU A 266 3.43 -13.00 16.55
CA LEU A 266 4.57 -13.35 17.41
C LEU A 266 4.17 -14.33 18.54
N GLU A 267 2.95 -14.88 18.52
CA GLU A 267 2.45 -15.80 19.56
C GLU A 267 1.80 -17.10 19.03
N ALA A 268 1.96 -17.44 17.74
CA ALA A 268 1.63 -18.78 17.27
C ALA A 268 2.74 -19.78 17.67
N GLN A 269 2.67 -20.19 18.94
CA GLN A 269 3.37 -21.32 19.54
C GLN A 269 3.67 -22.43 18.53
N GLN A 270 4.95 -22.83 18.51
CA GLN A 270 5.45 -24.09 17.96
C GLN A 270 4.57 -25.26 18.42
N THR A 271 3.54 -25.58 17.66
CA THR A 271 2.98 -26.93 17.68
C THR A 271 3.74 -27.73 16.64
N GLN A 272 4.90 -28.25 17.05
CA GLN A 272 5.55 -29.34 16.33
C GLN A 272 4.61 -30.55 16.35
N ILE A 273 3.76 -30.66 15.34
CA ILE A 273 3.03 -31.90 15.09
C ILE A 273 4.05 -32.88 14.51
N VAL A 274 4.59 -33.74 15.39
CA VAL A 274 5.39 -34.89 14.99
C VAL A 274 4.56 -35.74 14.02
N VAL A 275 5.10 -35.99 12.82
CA VAL A 275 4.46 -36.84 11.81
C VAL A 275 4.51 -38.29 12.28
N ASN A 276 3.55 -38.70 13.12
CA ASN A 276 3.37 -40.10 13.52
C ASN A 276 2.40 -40.81 12.54
N LYS A 277 2.49 -42.15 12.44
CA LYS A 277 1.65 -43.05 11.62
C LYS A 277 0.15 -42.79 11.82
N GLU A 278 -0.24 -42.38 13.03
CA GLU A 278 -1.61 -41.96 13.36
C GLU A 278 -2.09 -40.69 12.64
N SER A 279 -1.21 -39.70 12.46
CA SER A 279 -1.55 -38.43 11.79
C SER A 279 -1.85 -38.64 10.30
N ILE A 280 -1.11 -39.56 9.68
CA ILE A 280 -1.28 -40.01 8.30
C ILE A 280 -2.62 -40.77 8.14
N TYR A 281 -2.93 -41.66 9.09
CA TYR A 281 -4.18 -42.41 9.09
C TYR A 281 -5.42 -41.51 9.27
N LYS A 282 -5.36 -40.58 10.23
CA LYS A 282 -6.45 -39.61 10.50
C LYS A 282 -6.71 -38.69 9.29
N ALA A 283 -5.67 -38.34 8.51
CA ALA A 283 -5.81 -37.52 7.30
C ALA A 283 -6.51 -38.26 6.14
N LYS A 284 -6.35 -39.59 6.04
CA LYS A 284 -6.94 -40.39 4.95
C LYS A 284 -8.31 -40.98 5.32
N HIS A 285 -8.52 -41.42 6.56
CA HIS A 285 -9.67 -42.26 6.91
C HIS A 285 -10.70 -41.60 7.84
N LYS A 286 -10.38 -40.51 8.57
CA LYS A 286 -11.27 -39.96 9.62
C LYS A 286 -11.83 -38.57 9.33
N GLY A 287 -13.16 -38.47 9.18
CA GLY A 287 -13.92 -37.22 9.04
C GLY A 287 -14.63 -37.07 7.68
N THR A 288 -15.33 -35.94 7.51
CA THR A 288 -16.00 -35.57 6.25
C THR A 288 -14.99 -35.29 5.14
N THR A 289 -15.44 -35.27 3.88
CA THR A 289 -14.61 -34.99 2.70
C THR A 289 -13.85 -33.67 2.82
N SER A 290 -14.51 -32.61 3.31
CA SER A 290 -13.90 -31.31 3.61
C SER A 290 -12.83 -31.39 4.72
N SER A 291 -13.12 -32.11 5.81
CA SER A 291 -12.17 -32.29 6.92
C SER A 291 -10.92 -33.07 6.51
N LYS A 292 -11.07 -34.11 5.67
CA LYS A 292 -9.95 -34.90 5.12
C LYS A 292 -9.06 -34.04 4.22
N LYS A 293 -9.64 -33.16 3.38
CA LYS A 293 -8.88 -32.23 2.53
C LYS A 293 -8.02 -31.28 3.38
N LYS A 294 -8.58 -30.69 4.44
CA LYS A 294 -7.86 -29.79 5.35
C LYS A 294 -6.73 -30.50 6.11
N LYS A 295 -6.97 -31.72 6.61
CA LYS A 295 -5.95 -32.53 7.31
C LYS A 295 -4.82 -32.98 6.38
N LYS A 296 -5.15 -33.37 5.14
CA LYS A 296 -4.14 -33.73 4.11
C LYS A 296 -3.26 -32.53 3.75
N ALA A 297 -3.85 -31.34 3.58
CA ALA A 297 -3.10 -30.11 3.32
C ALA A 297 -2.16 -29.75 4.48
N LYS A 298 -2.64 -29.86 5.73
CA LYS A 298 -1.80 -29.61 6.92
C LYS A 298 -0.64 -30.60 7.02
N LEU A 299 -0.89 -31.89 6.78
CA LEU A 299 0.15 -32.93 6.78
C LEU A 299 1.18 -32.71 5.65
N GLN A 300 0.75 -32.33 4.45
CA GLN A 300 1.66 -32.00 3.36
C GLN A 300 2.53 -30.78 3.67
N ARG A 301 2.00 -29.79 4.39
CA ARG A 301 2.77 -28.61 4.84
C ARG A 301 3.90 -29.01 5.80
N VAL A 302 3.60 -29.87 6.78
CA VAL A 302 4.60 -30.37 7.75
C VAL A 302 5.66 -31.26 7.09
N ILE A 303 5.26 -32.12 6.13
CA ILE A 303 6.23 -32.97 5.41
C ILE A 303 7.16 -32.12 4.53
N ARG A 304 6.65 -31.07 3.90
CA ARG A 304 7.48 -30.14 3.11
C ARG A 304 8.43 -29.33 3.99
N SER A 305 7.99 -28.87 5.16
CA SER A 305 8.86 -28.15 6.09
C SER A 305 9.98 -29.04 6.64
N MET A 306 9.68 -30.30 7.01
CA MET A 306 10.71 -31.26 7.44
C MET A 306 11.73 -31.57 6.33
N LYS A 307 11.27 -31.80 5.08
CA LYS A 307 12.16 -32.08 3.96
C LYS A 307 13.03 -30.86 3.58
N LYS A 308 12.53 -29.65 3.82
CA LYS A 308 13.28 -28.38 3.65
C LYS A 308 14.33 -28.21 4.76
N GLN A 309 13.99 -28.49 6.02
CA GLN A 309 14.95 -28.50 7.12
C GLN A 309 16.09 -29.52 6.92
N GLN A 310 15.77 -30.73 6.42
CA GLN A 310 16.81 -31.73 6.10
C GLN A 310 17.75 -31.29 4.98
N ARG A 311 17.26 -30.51 4.00
CA ARG A 311 18.10 -29.92 2.93
C ARG A 311 19.02 -28.82 3.46
N LEU A 312 18.50 -27.96 4.33
CA LEU A 312 19.28 -26.91 4.99
C LEU A 312 20.42 -27.49 5.82
N SER A 313 20.18 -28.56 6.60
CA SER A 313 21.24 -29.24 7.36
C SER A 313 22.33 -29.88 6.49
N SER A 314 22.02 -30.21 5.22
CA SER A 314 23.01 -30.74 4.27
C SER A 314 23.74 -29.65 3.48
N GLU A 315 23.14 -28.46 3.29
CA GLU A 315 23.74 -27.34 2.55
C GLU A 315 24.62 -26.43 3.43
N SER A 316 24.38 -26.35 4.75
CA SER A 316 25.23 -25.60 5.69
C SER A 316 26.69 -26.06 5.74
N SER A 317 26.99 -27.29 5.29
CA SER A 317 28.36 -27.81 5.26
C SER A 317 29.17 -27.41 4.02
N ASN A 318 28.56 -26.74 3.01
CA ASN A 318 29.19 -26.68 1.68
C ASN A 318 29.01 -25.38 0.87
N ASN A 319 28.64 -24.23 1.45
CA ASN A 319 28.48 -23.00 0.67
C ASN A 319 29.25 -21.79 1.23
N SER A 320 30.24 -21.33 0.46
CA SER A 320 31.10 -20.16 0.70
C SER A 320 30.48 -18.84 0.22
N ASN A 321 29.21 -18.81 -0.16
CA ASN A 321 28.49 -17.61 -0.59
C ASN A 321 27.56 -17.10 0.51
N TYR A 322 28.14 -16.49 1.55
CA TYR A 322 27.40 -15.71 2.55
C TYR A 322 26.82 -14.45 1.87
N PHE A 323 25.49 -14.34 1.74
CA PHE A 323 24.81 -13.13 1.26
C PHE A 323 24.15 -12.37 2.41
N SER A 324 24.94 -11.97 3.41
CA SER A 324 24.46 -11.19 4.55
C SER A 324 24.51 -9.68 4.25
N PRO A 325 23.55 -8.86 4.73
CA PRO A 325 23.68 -7.41 4.76
C PRO A 325 25.01 -6.94 5.36
N LEU A 326 25.56 -7.71 6.30
CA LEU A 326 26.84 -7.42 6.96
C LEU A 326 28.02 -7.36 5.98
N ASN A 327 27.96 -8.07 4.85
CA ASN A 327 29.03 -8.08 3.86
C ASN A 327 29.12 -6.79 3.03
N HIS A 328 28.09 -5.93 3.10
CA HIS A 328 28.02 -4.66 2.39
C HIS A 328 28.34 -3.45 3.30
N LEU A 329 28.74 -3.71 4.55
CA LEU A 329 29.12 -2.67 5.49
C LEU A 329 30.48 -2.09 5.10
N LYS A 330 30.54 -0.75 4.98
CA LYS A 330 31.78 -0.04 4.64
C LYS A 330 32.64 0.29 5.84
N ASP A 331 32.04 0.34 7.02
CA ASP A 331 32.71 0.74 8.25
C ASP A 331 32.93 -0.46 9.17
N ALA A 332 34.20 -0.85 9.30
CA ALA A 332 34.63 -1.92 10.19
C ALA A 332 34.31 -1.63 11.66
N HIS A 333 34.19 -0.36 12.05
CA HIS A 333 33.84 0.03 13.42
C HIS A 333 32.37 -0.20 13.74
N VAL A 334 31.46 0.00 12.78
CA VAL A 334 30.03 -0.32 12.93
C VAL A 334 29.84 -1.84 13.05
N CYS A 335 30.56 -2.61 12.23
CA CYS A 335 30.64 -4.07 12.37
C CYS A 335 31.16 -4.49 13.76
N LEU A 336 32.26 -3.90 14.23
CA LEU A 336 32.85 -4.22 15.53
C LEU A 336 31.91 -3.87 16.68
N ILE A 337 31.25 -2.71 16.67
CA ILE A 337 30.30 -2.34 17.74
C ILE A 337 29.06 -3.23 17.70
N ILE A 338 28.53 -3.56 16.52
CA ILE A 338 27.40 -4.50 16.41
C ILE A 338 27.82 -5.86 16.97
N VAL A 339 28.99 -6.39 16.60
CA VAL A 339 29.52 -7.65 17.14
C VAL A 339 29.81 -7.56 18.65
N TYR A 340 30.28 -6.42 19.16
CA TYR A 340 30.59 -6.20 20.58
C TYR A 340 29.38 -5.92 21.46
N VAL A 341 28.26 -5.50 20.87
CA VAL A 341 26.95 -5.37 21.54
C VAL A 341 26.17 -6.70 21.48
N LEU A 342 26.50 -7.57 20.53
CA LEU A 342 25.88 -8.89 20.32
C LEU A 342 26.56 -10.05 21.06
N LEU A 343 27.80 -9.87 21.52
CA LEU A 343 28.56 -10.77 22.40
C LEU A 343 28.64 -10.18 23.81
#